data_AF-A0A0C1RLK6-F1
#
_entry.id   AF-A0A0C1RLK6-F1
#
_cell.length_a   1.000
_cell.length_b   1.000
_cell.length_c   1.000
_cell.angle_alpha   90.00
_cell.angle_beta   90.00
_cell.angle_gamma   90.00
#
_symmetry.space_group_name_H-M   'P 1'
#
loop_
_entity.id
_entity.type
_entity.pdbx_description
1 polymer ?
#
loop_
_entity_poly.entity_id
_entity_poly.type
_entity_poly.pdbx_seq_one_letter_code
_entity_poly.pdbx_strand_id
1 'polypeptide(L)'
;FYRLYLVGVISMAFAIVTPFQSGEAVKVELLKKVGALDRIPGYGIFMTERILDLIIVLLMALICLLFGVVKYLDRWTMFAAVALILICITVFFLIIRRTSPGNAVGRFFQPFNQCVKNGRVLTIVVSLTIASWFIIILGWYASLRSIAISINFPEMVALTTITTLISILSLIPGALGISEVSISSFLVYFQQDIPLAQTGALIIRLYGVMALILGFIHLLPFWKLIRAGKQMPANVD
;
A
#
# COMPACT_ATOMS: atom_id res chain seq x y z
N PHE A 1 19.56 3.69 10.66
CA PHE A 1 18.68 2.57 10.25
C PHE A 1 17.64 2.21 11.31
N TYR A 2 18.03 1.81 12.54
CA TYR A 2 17.09 1.41 13.61
C TYR A 2 15.93 2.39 13.89
N ARG A 3 16.20 3.70 13.94
CA ARG A 3 15.16 4.73 14.13
C ARG A 3 14.16 4.78 12.97
N LEU A 4 14.64 4.64 11.73
CA LEU A 4 13.82 4.63 10.52
C LEU A 4 12.92 3.39 10.50
N TYR A 5 13.48 2.23 10.89
CA TYR A 5 12.73 0.99 11.03
C TYR A 5 11.58 1.12 12.03
N LEU A 6 11.84 1.63 13.24
CA LEU A 6 10.81 1.81 14.27
C LEU A 6 9.71 2.77 13.81
N VAL A 7 10.09 3.90 13.17
CA VAL A 7 9.11 4.83 12.59
C VAL A 7 8.27 4.14 11.52
N GLY A 8 8.87 3.34 10.65
CA GLY A 8 8.17 2.59 9.61
C GLY A 8 7.17 1.57 10.16
N VAL A 9 7.58 0.78 11.16
CA VAL A 9 6.72 -0.25 11.78
C VAL A 9 5.51 0.38 12.48
N ILE A 10 5.71 1.48 13.21
CA ILE A 10 4.62 2.20 13.91
C ILE A 10 3.68 2.82 12.88
N SER A 11 4.24 3.50 11.88
CA SER A 11 3.53 4.09 10.76
C SER A 11 2.62 3.07 10.07
N MET A 12 3.14 1.87 9.79
CA MET A 12 2.37 0.77 9.19
C MET A 12 1.25 0.26 10.11
N ALA A 13 1.47 0.19 11.42
CA ALA A 13 0.44 -0.21 12.38
C ALA A 13 -0.76 0.73 12.38
N PHE A 14 -0.50 2.05 12.40
CA PHE A 14 -1.55 3.06 12.31
C PHE A 14 -2.23 3.03 10.93
N ALA A 15 -1.47 2.79 9.87
CA ALA A 15 -1.98 2.71 8.50
C ALA A 15 -3.07 1.64 8.33
N ILE A 16 -2.97 0.50 9.03
CA ILE A 16 -3.96 -0.59 8.98
C ILE A 16 -5.33 -0.13 9.47
N VAL A 17 -5.40 0.80 10.43
CA VAL A 17 -6.66 1.24 11.05
C VAL A 17 -7.23 2.48 10.37
N THR A 18 -6.37 3.34 9.84
CA THR A 18 -6.77 4.63 9.26
C THR A 18 -7.26 4.51 7.81
N PRO A 19 -8.20 5.37 7.37
CA PRO A 19 -8.60 5.45 5.96
C PRO A 19 -7.40 5.88 5.10
N PHE A 20 -7.36 5.41 3.85
CA PHE A 20 -6.26 5.65 2.90
C PHE A 20 -4.85 5.27 3.37
N GLN A 21 -4.74 4.47 4.44
CA GLN A 21 -3.45 4.24 5.09
C GLN A 21 -2.77 5.56 5.54
N SER A 22 -3.58 6.60 5.83
CA SER A 22 -3.12 7.92 6.24
C SER A 22 -2.35 7.93 7.56
N GLY A 23 -2.46 6.87 8.37
CA GLY A 23 -1.61 6.60 9.52
C GLY A 23 -0.13 6.55 9.17
N GLU A 24 0.21 6.31 7.90
CA GLU A 24 1.59 6.45 7.47
C GLU A 24 2.10 7.90 7.47
N ALA A 25 1.22 8.90 7.38
CA ALA A 25 1.59 10.30 7.49
C ALA A 25 2.19 10.63 8.89
N VAL A 26 1.92 9.80 9.90
CA VAL A 26 2.55 9.90 11.22
C VAL A 26 4.08 9.81 11.10
N LYS A 27 4.62 9.08 10.12
CA LYS A 27 6.08 9.02 9.88
C LYS A 27 6.67 10.39 9.54
N VAL A 28 5.95 11.21 8.79
CA VAL A 28 6.39 12.55 8.40
C VAL A 28 6.48 13.45 9.63
N GLU A 29 5.46 13.44 10.49
CA GLU A 29 5.48 14.23 11.74
C GLU A 29 6.51 13.70 12.75
N LEU A 30 6.74 12.39 12.82
CA LEU A 30 7.78 11.80 13.67
C LEU A 30 9.19 12.17 13.18
N LEU A 31 9.45 12.11 11.88
CA LEU A 31 10.75 12.48 11.30
C LEU A 31 11.01 13.99 11.41
N LYS A 32 9.97 14.81 11.31
CA LYS A 32 10.06 16.24 11.60
C LYS A 32 10.51 16.51 13.04
N LYS A 33 9.93 15.82 14.02
CA LYS A 33 10.31 16.00 15.44
C LYS A 33 11.78 15.65 15.73
N VAL A 34 12.41 14.85 14.86
CA VAL A 34 13.82 14.49 14.93
C VAL A 34 14.71 15.41 14.06
N GLY A 35 14.13 16.45 13.45
CA GLY A 35 14.85 17.42 12.60
C GLY A 35 15.30 16.86 11.25
N ALA A 36 14.82 15.68 10.85
CA ALA A 36 15.28 15.00 9.65
C ALA A 36 14.54 15.44 8.38
N LEU A 37 13.40 16.13 8.49
CA LEU A 37 12.54 16.42 7.34
C LEU A 37 11.58 17.58 7.56
N ASP A 38 11.38 18.39 6.52
CA ASP A 38 10.35 19.44 6.46
C ASP A 38 8.98 18.87 6.08
N ARG A 39 7.90 19.50 6.56
CA ARG A 39 6.52 18.99 6.37
C ARG A 39 6.15 18.83 4.89
N ILE A 40 6.23 19.90 4.10
CA ILE A 40 5.74 19.92 2.71
C ILE A 40 6.44 18.86 1.84
N PRO A 41 7.78 18.78 1.77
CA PRO A 41 8.44 17.72 1.00
C PRO A 41 8.24 16.34 1.61
N GLY A 42 8.09 16.22 2.94
CA GLY A 42 7.81 14.96 3.60
C GLY A 42 6.46 14.34 3.23
N TYR A 43 5.41 15.15 3.19
CA TYR A 43 4.11 14.70 2.67
C TYR A 43 4.19 14.37 1.16
N GLY A 44 5.04 15.07 0.41
CA GLY A 44 5.31 14.74 -1.00
C GLY A 44 5.98 13.37 -1.19
N ILE A 45 6.91 12.99 -0.32
CA ILE A 45 7.53 11.64 -0.32
C ILE A 45 6.48 10.58 0.00
N PHE A 46 5.67 10.79 1.05
CA PHE A 46 4.57 9.87 1.37
C PHE A 46 3.60 9.70 0.18
N MET A 47 3.21 10.79 -0.46
CA MET A 47 2.33 10.71 -1.62
C MET A 47 2.98 9.98 -2.80
N THR A 48 4.28 10.20 -3.01
CA THR A 48 5.07 9.49 -4.04
C THR A 48 4.99 7.98 -3.86
N GLU A 49 5.15 7.50 -2.63
CA GLU A 49 5.02 6.07 -2.31
C GLU A 49 3.61 5.54 -2.62
N ARG A 50 2.56 6.23 -2.17
CA ARG A 50 1.16 5.82 -2.44
C ARG A 50 0.81 5.79 -3.92
N ILE A 51 1.30 6.76 -4.69
CA ILE A 51 1.13 6.79 -6.14
C ILE A 51 1.79 5.56 -6.77
N LEU A 52 3.03 5.24 -6.38
CA LEU A 52 3.75 4.09 -6.92
C LEU A 52 3.09 2.77 -6.51
N ASP A 53 2.64 2.65 -5.25
CA ASP A 53 1.86 1.50 -4.78
C ASP A 53 0.59 1.30 -5.63
N LEU A 54 -0.16 2.39 -5.86
CA LEU A 54 -1.37 2.34 -6.68
C LEU A 54 -1.08 1.98 -8.14
N ILE A 55 -0.02 2.53 -8.74
CA ILE A 55 0.39 2.18 -10.10
C ILE A 55 0.72 0.68 -10.19
N ILE A 56 1.49 0.14 -9.24
CA ILE A 56 1.84 -1.29 -9.24
C ILE A 56 0.61 -2.18 -9.05
N VAL A 57 -0.31 -1.82 -8.15
CA VAL A 57 -1.58 -2.54 -7.97
C VAL A 57 -2.44 -2.50 -9.24
N LEU A 58 -2.54 -1.36 -9.91
CA LEU A 58 -3.27 -1.22 -11.17
C LEU A 58 -2.62 -2.05 -12.29
N LEU A 59 -1.30 -2.08 -12.38
CA LEU A 59 -0.57 -2.91 -13.35
C LEU A 59 -0.78 -4.40 -13.09
N MET A 60 -0.75 -4.84 -11.83
CA MET A 60 -1.03 -6.24 -11.48
C MET A 60 -2.49 -6.61 -11.81
N ALA A 61 -3.45 -5.73 -11.53
CA ALA A 61 -4.86 -5.94 -11.91
C ALA A 61 -5.02 -6.03 -13.44
N LEU A 62 -4.33 -5.15 -14.18
CA LEU A 62 -4.31 -5.16 -15.65
C LEU A 62 -3.77 -6.48 -16.20
N ILE A 63 -2.65 -6.97 -15.64
CA ILE A 63 -2.10 -8.27 -16.00
C ILE A 63 -3.13 -9.37 -15.75
N CYS A 64 -3.78 -9.41 -14.59
CA CYS A 64 -4.80 -10.42 -14.29
C CYS A 64 -5.98 -10.39 -15.28
N LEU A 65 -6.41 -9.21 -15.71
CA LEU A 65 -7.44 -9.05 -16.74
C LEU A 65 -6.97 -9.58 -18.09
N LEU A 66 -5.76 -9.22 -18.53
CA LEU A 66 -5.19 -9.67 -19.82
C LEU A 66 -5.00 -11.19 -19.89
N PHE A 67 -4.65 -11.83 -18.78
CA PHE A 67 -4.52 -13.29 -18.68
C PHE A 67 -5.87 -14.00 -18.48
N GLY A 68 -6.99 -13.29 -18.46
CA GLY A 68 -8.33 -13.88 -18.40
C GLY A 68 -8.66 -14.55 -17.07
N VAL A 69 -8.02 -14.13 -15.97
CA VAL A 69 -8.31 -14.65 -14.62
C VAL A 69 -9.75 -14.34 -14.23
N VAL A 70 -10.28 -13.19 -14.68
CA VAL A 70 -11.68 -12.79 -14.49
C VAL A 70 -12.47 -13.05 -15.78
N LYS A 71 -13.09 -14.23 -15.86
CA LYS A 71 -13.75 -14.78 -17.05
C LYS A 71 -15.12 -14.16 -17.39
N TYR A 72 -15.73 -13.37 -16.50
CA TYR A 72 -17.07 -12.80 -16.72
C TYR A 72 -17.08 -11.37 -17.28
N LEU A 73 -15.93 -10.70 -17.40
CA LEU A 73 -15.91 -9.42 -18.11
C LEU A 73 -16.03 -9.68 -19.61
N ASP A 74 -17.04 -9.06 -20.23
CA ASP A 74 -17.14 -9.01 -21.68
C ASP A 74 -15.87 -8.38 -22.28
N ARG A 75 -15.45 -8.86 -23.46
CA ARG A 75 -14.21 -8.44 -24.11
C ARG A 75 -14.13 -6.91 -24.28
N TRP A 76 -15.25 -6.25 -24.58
CA TRP A 76 -15.29 -4.80 -24.74
C TRP A 76 -15.15 -4.08 -23.39
N THR A 77 -15.76 -4.60 -22.33
CA THR A 77 -15.60 -4.04 -20.98
C THR A 77 -14.17 -4.16 -20.48
N MET A 78 -13.49 -5.27 -20.78
CA MET A 78 -12.07 -5.45 -20.49
C MET A 78 -11.22 -4.40 -21.22
N PHE A 79 -11.38 -4.25 -22.54
CA PHE A 79 -10.62 -3.26 -23.31
C PHE A 79 -10.88 -1.82 -22.84
N ALA A 80 -12.12 -1.49 -22.52
CA ALA A 80 -12.47 -0.18 -21.97
C ALA A 80 -11.79 0.08 -20.61
N ALA A 81 -11.79 -0.92 -19.71
CA ALA A 81 -11.12 -0.80 -18.42
C ALA A 81 -9.60 -0.63 -18.57
N VAL A 82 -8.96 -1.41 -19.45
CA VAL A 82 -7.53 -1.28 -19.77
C VAL A 82 -7.21 0.11 -20.31
N ALA A 83 -7.97 0.58 -21.31
CA ALA A 83 -7.77 1.88 -21.92
C ALA A 83 -7.92 3.02 -20.91
N LEU A 84 -8.95 2.95 -20.05
CA LEU A 84 -9.20 3.94 -19.02
C LEU A 84 -8.04 4.03 -18.03
N ILE A 85 -7.54 2.89 -17.53
CA ILE A 85 -6.40 2.85 -16.60
C ILE A 85 -5.15 3.48 -17.23
N LEU A 86 -4.84 3.12 -18.48
CA LEU A 86 -3.68 3.67 -19.20
C LEU A 86 -3.81 5.18 -19.46
N ILE A 87 -5.01 5.65 -19.81
CA ILE A 87 -5.31 7.07 -19.98
C ILE A 87 -5.13 7.81 -18.66
N CYS A 88 -5.70 7.30 -17.56
CA CYS A 88 -5.57 7.92 -16.23
C CYS A 88 -4.11 8.03 -15.81
N ILE A 89 -3.30 6.97 -15.98
CA ILE A 89 -1.87 6.99 -15.68
C ILE A 89 -1.16 8.03 -16.54
N THR A 90 -1.41 8.04 -17.86
CA THR A 90 -0.76 8.97 -18.79
C THR A 90 -1.09 10.42 -18.48
N VAL A 91 -2.37 10.75 -18.30
CA VAL A 91 -2.84 12.09 -17.94
C VAL A 91 -2.21 12.54 -16.63
N PHE A 92 -2.17 11.66 -15.64
CA PHE A 92 -1.54 11.93 -14.35
C PHE A 92 -0.05 12.31 -14.49
N PHE A 93 0.73 11.54 -15.24
CA PHE A 93 2.14 11.86 -15.51
C PHE A 93 2.32 13.18 -16.27
N LEU A 94 1.44 13.49 -17.23
CA LEU A 94 1.49 14.75 -17.98
C LEU A 94 1.21 15.96 -17.10
N ILE A 95 0.19 15.89 -16.23
CA ILE A 95 -0.15 16.97 -15.28
C ILE A 95 1.03 17.23 -14.33
N ILE A 96 1.60 16.18 -13.75
CA ILE A 96 2.72 16.32 -12.83
C ILE A 96 3.95 16.91 -13.53
N ARG A 97 4.27 16.45 -14.75
CA ARG A 97 5.43 16.94 -15.51
C ARG A 97 5.31 18.42 -15.87
N ARG A 98 4.08 18.93 -16.05
CA ARG A 98 3.80 20.34 -16.36
C ARG A 98 3.70 21.24 -15.13
N THR A 99 3.65 20.68 -13.93
CA THR A 99 3.51 21.48 -12.70
C THR A 99 4.84 22.16 -12.36
N SER A 100 4.86 23.50 -12.36
CA SER A 100 6.06 24.29 -12.05
C SER A 100 6.46 24.15 -10.57
N PRO A 101 7.76 24.03 -10.24
CA PRO A 101 8.25 23.96 -8.85
C PRO A 101 7.97 25.22 -8.01
N GLY A 102 7.58 26.33 -8.64
CA GLY A 102 7.45 27.63 -7.97
C GLY A 102 6.25 27.78 -7.02
N ASN A 103 5.27 26.87 -7.06
CA ASN A 103 4.09 26.92 -6.19
C ASN A 103 4.07 25.75 -5.17
N ALA A 104 3.18 25.82 -4.18
CA ALA A 104 3.08 24.78 -3.13
C ALA A 104 2.80 23.38 -3.70
N VAL A 105 2.02 23.29 -4.78
CA VAL A 105 1.70 22.03 -5.48
C VAL A 105 2.96 21.44 -6.14
N GLY A 106 3.77 22.27 -6.80
CA GLY A 106 5.04 21.86 -7.40
C GLY A 106 6.05 21.37 -6.38
N ARG A 107 6.13 22.02 -5.20
CA ARG A 107 6.97 21.56 -4.08
C ARG A 107 6.47 20.23 -3.50
N PHE A 108 5.16 20.01 -3.47
CA PHE A 108 4.57 18.76 -3.01
C PHE A 108 4.85 17.59 -3.96
N PHE A 109 4.77 17.79 -5.28
CA PHE A 109 5.09 16.76 -6.29
C PHE A 109 6.59 16.70 -6.68
N GLN A 110 7.42 17.58 -6.13
CA GLN A 110 8.86 17.59 -6.41
C GLN A 110 9.53 16.23 -6.13
N PRO A 111 9.27 15.54 -5.00
CA PRO A 111 9.90 14.24 -4.73
C PRO A 111 9.54 13.19 -5.79
N PHE A 112 8.28 13.16 -6.22
CA PHE A 112 7.83 12.28 -7.30
C PHE A 112 8.55 12.60 -8.62
N ASN A 113 8.62 13.88 -8.99
CA ASN A 113 9.29 14.32 -10.21
C ASN A 113 10.80 14.00 -10.19
N GLN A 114 11.46 14.15 -9.03
CA GLN A 114 12.85 13.77 -8.84
C GLN A 114 13.06 12.26 -8.96
N CYS A 115 12.16 11.47 -8.37
CA CYS A 115 12.17 10.00 -8.49
C CYS A 115 12.07 9.59 -9.97
N VAL A 116 11.08 10.11 -10.71
CA VAL A 116 10.85 9.77 -12.12
C VAL A 116 11.99 10.23 -13.03
N LYS A 117 12.61 11.39 -12.76
CA LYS A 117 13.75 11.90 -13.54
C LYS A 117 15.04 11.10 -13.30
N ASN A 118 15.23 10.54 -12.11
CA ASN A 118 16.40 9.75 -11.79
C ASN A 118 16.11 8.26 -12.00
N GLY A 119 16.46 7.75 -13.18
CA GLY A 119 16.19 6.35 -13.56
C GLY A 119 16.68 5.32 -12.55
N ARG A 120 17.84 5.54 -11.90
CA ARG A 120 18.36 4.63 -10.87
C ARG A 120 17.46 4.59 -9.64
N VAL A 121 17.03 5.76 -9.16
CA VAL A 121 16.11 5.86 -8.00
C VAL A 121 14.77 5.23 -8.36
N LEU A 122 14.23 5.54 -9.55
CA LEU A 122 12.98 4.96 -10.03
C LEU A 122 13.03 3.44 -10.05
N THR A 123 14.08 2.84 -10.65
CA THR A 123 14.24 1.39 -10.71
C THR A 123 14.31 0.76 -9.32
N ILE A 124 15.06 1.38 -8.39
CA ILE A 124 15.15 0.87 -7.01
C ILE A 124 13.77 0.91 -6.32
N VAL A 125 13.09 2.05 -6.37
CA VAL A 125 11.80 2.22 -5.69
C VAL A 125 10.75 1.29 -6.29
N VAL A 126 10.64 1.23 -7.62
CA VAL A 126 9.71 0.30 -8.31
C VAL A 126 10.00 -1.15 -7.96
N SER A 127 11.28 -1.56 -7.95
CA SER A 127 11.66 -2.94 -7.59
C SER A 127 11.29 -3.27 -6.14
N LEU A 128 11.52 -2.33 -5.22
CA LEU A 128 11.14 -2.49 -3.81
C LEU A 128 9.62 -2.52 -3.63
N THR A 129 8.86 -1.71 -4.37
CA THR A 129 7.39 -1.74 -4.34
C THR A 129 6.86 -3.08 -4.85
N ILE A 130 7.38 -3.59 -5.98
CA ILE A 130 7.01 -4.91 -6.51
C ILE A 130 7.35 -6.01 -5.50
N ALA A 131 8.56 -5.99 -4.93
CA ALA A 131 8.96 -6.96 -3.91
C ALA A 131 8.05 -6.92 -2.67
N SER A 132 7.66 -5.72 -2.23
CA SER A 132 6.76 -5.54 -1.09
C SER A 132 5.37 -6.12 -1.36
N TRP A 133 4.79 -5.85 -2.53
CA TRP A 133 3.52 -6.43 -2.94
C TRP A 133 3.59 -7.95 -3.11
N PHE A 134 4.70 -8.46 -3.64
CA PHE A 134 4.93 -9.89 -3.75
C PHE A 134 4.93 -10.58 -2.36
N ILE A 135 5.58 -9.98 -1.37
CA ILE A 135 5.55 -10.48 0.02
C ILE A 135 4.12 -10.47 0.59
N ILE A 136 3.34 -9.40 0.34
CA ILE A 136 1.93 -9.33 0.77
C ILE A 136 1.11 -10.46 0.14
N ILE A 137 1.25 -10.68 -1.17
CA ILE A 137 0.57 -11.74 -1.92
C ILE A 137 0.95 -13.12 -1.36
N LEU A 138 2.24 -13.37 -1.09
CA LEU A 138 2.70 -14.61 -0.47
C LEU A 138 2.12 -14.80 0.94
N GLY A 139 2.02 -13.74 1.74
CA GLY A 139 1.40 -13.77 3.06
C GLY A 139 -0.07 -14.17 3.00
N TRP A 140 -0.83 -13.60 2.06
CA TRP A 140 -2.21 -13.99 1.81
C TRP A 140 -2.31 -15.43 1.29
N TYR A 141 -1.41 -15.82 0.38
CA TYR A 141 -1.36 -17.17 -0.17
C TYR A 141 -1.12 -18.23 0.91
N ALA A 142 -0.13 -18.00 1.78
CA ALA A 142 0.16 -18.86 2.92
C ALA A 142 -1.02 -18.93 3.90
N SER A 143 -1.69 -17.79 4.16
CA SER A 143 -2.86 -17.72 5.04
C SER A 143 -4.01 -18.57 4.50
N LEU A 144 -4.33 -18.48 3.21
CA LEU A 144 -5.38 -19.30 2.59
C LEU A 144 -5.01 -20.79 2.56
N ARG A 145 -3.75 -21.11 2.22
CA ARG A 145 -3.25 -22.49 2.22
C ARG A 145 -3.31 -23.14 3.60
N SER A 146 -3.18 -22.36 4.69
CA SER A 146 -3.26 -22.87 6.06
C SER A 146 -4.62 -23.45 6.43
N ILE A 147 -5.68 -23.03 5.73
CA ILE A 147 -7.07 -23.52 5.91
C ILE A 147 -7.55 -24.35 4.71
N ALA A 148 -6.62 -24.96 3.98
CA ALA A 148 -6.87 -25.83 2.83
C ALA A 148 -7.56 -25.15 1.61
N ILE A 149 -7.56 -23.82 1.52
CA ILE A 149 -7.99 -23.12 0.29
C ILE A 149 -6.83 -23.15 -0.71
N SER A 150 -7.03 -23.85 -1.82
CA SER A 150 -6.05 -23.97 -2.89
C SER A 150 -6.49 -23.22 -4.15
N ILE A 151 -6.05 -21.97 -4.26
CA ILE A 151 -6.14 -21.19 -5.51
C ILE A 151 -4.78 -21.16 -6.22
N ASN A 152 -4.79 -20.94 -7.52
CA ASN A 152 -3.55 -20.74 -8.27
C ASN A 152 -2.95 -19.35 -7.99
N PHE A 153 -1.69 -19.16 -8.35
CA PHE A 153 -1.00 -17.90 -8.06
C PHE A 153 -1.62 -16.69 -8.79
N PRO A 154 -2.01 -16.76 -10.09
CA PRO A 154 -2.73 -15.66 -10.75
C PRO A 154 -4.05 -15.27 -10.08
N GLU A 155 -4.84 -16.23 -9.61
CA GLU A 155 -6.07 -16.00 -8.83
C GLU A 155 -5.78 -15.27 -7.52
N MET A 156 -4.67 -15.61 -6.84
CA MET A 156 -4.23 -14.91 -5.63
C MET A 156 -3.86 -13.46 -5.92
N VAL A 157 -3.14 -13.20 -7.03
CA VAL A 157 -2.81 -11.83 -7.46
C VAL A 157 -4.08 -11.05 -7.76
N ALA A 158 -5.03 -11.64 -8.49
CA ALA A 158 -6.32 -11.02 -8.80
C ALA A 158 -7.13 -10.71 -7.53
N LEU A 159 -7.26 -11.68 -6.62
CA LEU A 159 -7.93 -11.52 -5.33
C LEU A 159 -7.33 -10.36 -4.51
N THR A 160 -6.01 -10.34 -4.38
CA THR A 160 -5.31 -9.31 -3.57
C THR A 160 -5.49 -7.92 -4.19
N THR A 161 -5.28 -7.80 -5.50
CA THR A 161 -5.33 -6.50 -6.20
C THR A 161 -6.74 -5.93 -6.23
N ILE A 162 -7.74 -6.73 -6.59
CA ILE A 162 -9.13 -6.26 -6.67
C ILE A 162 -9.66 -5.91 -5.28
N THR A 163 -9.39 -6.75 -4.28
CA THR A 163 -9.76 -6.43 -2.88
C THR A 163 -9.10 -5.14 -2.42
N THR A 164 -7.82 -4.92 -2.75
CA THR A 164 -7.10 -3.69 -2.42
C THR A 164 -7.74 -2.48 -3.09
N LEU A 165 -8.05 -2.57 -4.38
CA LEU A 165 -8.68 -1.46 -5.12
C LEU A 165 -10.07 -1.13 -4.55
N ILE A 166 -10.92 -2.13 -4.30
CA ILE A 166 -12.24 -1.93 -3.67
C ILE A 166 -12.06 -1.28 -2.29
N SER A 167 -11.11 -1.76 -1.50
CA SER A 167 -10.82 -1.22 -0.16
C SER A 167 -10.40 0.26 -0.25
N ILE A 168 -9.51 0.62 -1.19
CA ILE A 168 -9.08 2.00 -1.40
C ILE A 168 -10.24 2.86 -1.87
N LEU A 169 -11.05 2.41 -2.84
CA LEU A 169 -12.17 3.19 -3.38
C LEU A 169 -13.30 3.38 -2.36
N SER A 170 -13.42 2.48 -1.39
CA SER A 170 -14.48 2.54 -0.39
C SER A 170 -14.32 3.64 0.65
N LEU A 171 -13.09 4.11 0.88
CA LEU A 171 -12.75 5.08 1.92
C LEU A 171 -13.09 4.64 3.35
N ILE A 172 -13.43 3.36 3.58
CA ILE A 172 -13.78 2.84 4.90
C ILE A 172 -12.50 2.63 5.73
N PRO A 173 -12.41 3.18 6.95
CA PRO A 173 -11.29 2.93 7.86
C PRO A 173 -11.08 1.42 8.09
N GLY A 174 -9.86 0.95 7.86
CA GLY A 174 -9.50 -0.47 7.95
C GLY A 174 -10.25 -1.40 6.99
N ALA A 175 -11.02 -0.87 6.03
CA ALA A 175 -11.85 -1.62 5.08
C ALA A 175 -12.70 -2.72 5.74
N LEU A 176 -13.19 -2.45 6.96
CA LEU A 176 -14.02 -3.40 7.72
C LEU A 176 -15.32 -3.70 6.96
N GLY A 177 -15.65 -4.99 6.84
CA GLY A 177 -16.79 -5.48 6.08
C GLY A 177 -16.52 -5.56 4.57
N ILE A 178 -15.92 -4.53 3.97
CA ILE A 178 -15.67 -4.49 2.52
C ILE A 178 -14.60 -5.50 2.12
N SER A 179 -13.50 -5.60 2.87
CA SER A 179 -12.46 -6.58 2.53
C SER A 179 -12.99 -8.01 2.66
N GLU A 180 -13.80 -8.29 3.68
CA GLU A 180 -14.37 -9.61 3.94
C GLU A 180 -15.36 -10.02 2.87
N VAL A 181 -16.26 -9.11 2.50
CA VAL A 181 -17.22 -9.33 1.41
C VAL A 181 -16.49 -9.50 0.08
N SER A 182 -15.48 -8.66 -0.20
CA SER A 182 -14.69 -8.76 -1.44
C SER A 182 -13.94 -10.08 -1.54
N ILE A 183 -13.25 -10.48 -0.46
CA ILE A 183 -12.47 -11.72 -0.42
C ILE A 183 -13.39 -12.93 -0.53
N SER A 184 -14.42 -13.02 0.31
CA SER A 184 -15.35 -14.15 0.28
C SER A 184 -16.08 -14.26 -1.07
N SER A 185 -16.51 -13.16 -1.67
CA SER A 185 -17.14 -13.15 -2.99
C SER A 185 -16.19 -13.64 -4.08
N PHE A 186 -14.91 -13.22 -4.05
CA PHE A 186 -13.91 -13.70 -5.00
C PHE A 186 -13.54 -15.17 -4.81
N LEU A 187 -13.49 -15.65 -3.56
CA LEU A 187 -13.25 -17.06 -3.29
C LEU A 187 -14.42 -17.94 -3.75
N VAL A 188 -15.66 -17.49 -3.55
CA VAL A 188 -16.85 -18.14 -4.15
C VAL A 188 -16.78 -18.12 -5.67
N TYR A 189 -16.32 -17.02 -6.27
CA TYR A 189 -16.07 -16.94 -7.71
C TYR A 189 -15.05 -17.99 -8.18
N PHE A 190 -14.00 -18.23 -7.40
CA PHE A 190 -13.03 -19.33 -7.59
C PHE A 190 -13.53 -20.70 -7.11
N GLN A 191 -14.86 -20.89 -7.07
CA GLN A 191 -15.52 -22.16 -6.79
C GLN A 191 -15.23 -22.74 -5.39
N GLN A 192 -14.93 -21.89 -4.41
CA GLN A 192 -14.85 -22.29 -3.00
C GLN A 192 -16.24 -22.27 -2.37
N ASP A 193 -16.53 -23.23 -1.49
CA ASP A 193 -17.77 -23.26 -0.73
C ASP A 193 -17.95 -22.01 0.13
N ILE A 194 -19.20 -21.54 0.28
CA ILE A 194 -19.50 -20.30 1.00
C ILE A 194 -18.91 -20.27 2.43
N PRO A 195 -19.06 -21.33 3.27
CA PRO A 195 -18.47 -21.31 4.62
C PRO A 195 -16.93 -21.25 4.59
N LEU A 196 -16.31 -21.93 3.63
CA LEU A 196 -14.85 -21.94 3.48
C LEU A 196 -14.35 -20.58 2.99
N ALA A 197 -15.04 -19.96 2.02
CA ALA A 197 -14.74 -18.62 1.52
C ALA A 197 -14.84 -17.54 2.61
N GLN A 198 -15.84 -17.62 3.48
CA GLN A 198 -15.97 -16.74 4.65
C GLN A 198 -14.83 -16.96 5.64
N THR A 199 -14.45 -18.21 5.90
CA THR A 199 -13.28 -18.55 6.71
C THR A 199 -11.99 -17.98 6.10
N GLY A 200 -11.87 -18.02 4.77
CA GLY A 200 -10.80 -17.40 3.99
C GLY A 200 -10.70 -15.88 4.16
N ALA A 201 -11.83 -15.19 4.16
CA ALA A 201 -11.87 -13.76 4.49
C ALA A 201 -11.38 -13.48 5.91
N LEU A 202 -11.80 -14.28 6.89
CA LEU A 202 -11.42 -14.12 8.29
C LEU A 202 -9.93 -14.41 8.54
N ILE A 203 -9.34 -15.43 7.91
CA ILE A 203 -7.91 -15.74 8.10
C ILE A 203 -7.02 -14.62 7.54
N ILE A 204 -7.40 -14.02 6.41
CA ILE A 204 -6.69 -12.86 5.85
C ILE A 204 -6.83 -11.64 6.76
N ARG A 205 -8.00 -11.44 7.38
CA ARG A 205 -8.17 -10.38 8.39
C ARG A 205 -7.26 -10.63 9.60
N LEU A 206 -7.17 -11.87 10.08
CA LEU A 206 -6.29 -12.23 11.19
C LEU A 206 -4.81 -11.96 10.86
N TYR A 207 -4.40 -12.21 9.61
CA TYR A 207 -3.07 -11.82 9.13
C TYR A 207 -2.83 -10.31 9.27
N GLY A 208 -3.80 -9.47 8.90
CA GLY A 208 -3.74 -8.02 9.11
C GLY A 208 -3.66 -7.62 10.59
N VAL A 209 -4.41 -8.30 11.46
CA VAL A 209 -4.33 -8.09 12.92
C VAL A 209 -2.96 -8.48 13.48
N MET A 210 -2.33 -9.54 12.97
CA MET A 210 -0.98 -9.93 13.37
C MET A 210 0.04 -8.85 13.03
N ALA A 211 -0.04 -8.25 11.83
CA ALA A 211 0.79 -7.12 11.44
C ALA A 211 0.60 -5.91 12.38
N LEU A 212 -0.65 -5.64 12.79
CA LEU A 212 -0.97 -4.60 13.76
C LEU A 212 -0.35 -4.89 15.14
N ILE A 213 -0.48 -6.12 15.66
CA ILE A 213 0.12 -6.53 16.94
C ILE A 213 1.63 -6.37 16.92
N LEU A 214 2.30 -6.82 15.84
CA LEU A 214 3.73 -6.63 15.66
C LEU A 214 4.09 -5.13 15.68
N GLY A 215 3.30 -4.31 15.01
CA GLY A 215 3.40 -2.86 15.05
C GLY A 215 3.36 -2.28 16.47
N PHE A 216 2.39 -2.72 17.28
CA PHE A 216 2.23 -2.28 18.66
C PHE A 216 3.35 -2.75 19.59
N ILE A 217 3.86 -3.96 19.43
CA ILE A 217 5.00 -4.47 20.23
C ILE A 217 6.23 -3.55 20.05
N HIS A 218 6.44 -3.03 18.84
CA HIS A 218 7.56 -2.13 18.53
C HIS A 218 7.35 -0.68 18.99
N LEU A 219 6.17 -0.29 19.51
CA LEU A 219 5.98 1.01 20.17
C LEU A 219 6.77 1.14 21.47
N LEU A 220 6.88 0.05 22.24
CA LEU A 220 7.57 0.03 23.54
C LEU A 220 9.06 0.46 23.45
N PRO A 221 9.89 -0.13 22.57
CA PRO A 221 11.28 0.30 22.40
C PRO A 221 11.39 1.71 21.79
N PHE A 222 10.47 2.10 20.90
CA PHE A 222 10.46 3.44 20.33
C PHE A 222 10.23 4.53 21.37
N TRP A 223 9.32 4.28 22.32
CA TRP A 223 9.01 5.23 23.39
C TRP A 223 10.19 5.41 24.36
N LYS A 224 10.94 4.34 24.62
CA LYS A 224 12.21 4.41 25.38
C LYS A 224 13.26 5.24 24.63
N LEU A 225 13.35 5.10 23.31
CA LEU A 225 14.33 5.82 22.49
C LEU A 225 14.06 7.32 22.39
N ILE A 226 12.78 7.73 22.31
CA ILE A 226 12.39 9.16 22.40
C ILE A 226 12.73 9.74 23.77
N ARG A 227 12.46 9.00 24.87
CA ARG A 227 12.79 9.45 26.22
C ARG A 227 14.30 9.60 26.44
N ALA A 228 15.10 8.66 25.95
CA ALA A 228 16.56 8.74 26.03
C ALA A 228 17.13 9.89 25.19
N GLY A 229 16.54 10.18 24.01
CA GLY A 229 16.94 11.31 23.17
C GLY A 229 16.63 12.69 23.77
N LYS A 230 15.63 12.79 24.66
CA LYS A 230 15.35 14.01 25.44
C LYS A 230 16.29 14.23 26.63
N GLN A 231 17.09 13.23 27.00
CA GLN A 231 18.04 13.30 28.12
C GLN A 231 19.47 13.67 27.70
N MET A 232 19.76 13.81 26.41
CA MET A 232 21.00 14.46 25.99
C MET A 232 20.79 15.97 26.12
N PRO A 233 21.49 16.66 27.04
CA PRO A 233 21.46 18.12 27.07
C PRO A 233 21.89 18.61 25.68
N ALA A 234 21.17 19.59 25.16
CA ALA A 234 21.74 20.43 24.12
C ALA A 234 23.06 20.95 24.69
N ASN A 235 24.19 20.52 24.13
CA ASN A 235 25.44 21.23 24.36
C ASN A 235 25.18 22.66 23.90
N VAL A 236 24.93 23.53 24.87
CA VAL A 236 25.25 24.93 24.81
C VAL A 236 26.76 24.96 24.92
N ASP A 237 27.42 25.11 23.78
CA ASP A 237 28.63 25.89 23.53
C ASP A 237 29.18 25.57 22.13
#